data_AF-A0A5C3MRL4-F1
#
_entry.id   AF-A0A5C3MRL4-F1
#
_cell.length_a   1.000
_cell.length_b   1.000
_cell.length_c   1.000
_cell.angle_alpha   90.00
_cell.angle_beta   90.00
_cell.angle_gamma   90.00
#
_symmetry.space_group_name_H-M   'P 1'
#
loop_
_entity.id
_entity.type
_entity.pdbx_description
1 polymer ?
#
loop_
_entity_poly.entity_id
_entity_poly.type
_entity_poly.pdbx_seq_one_letter_code
_entity_poly.pdbx_strand_id
1 'polypeptide(L)'
;MDNSPTALFDSYEQDFHQIIASIREKLDGDGKEQRGEQRKAALRRVEMELDEADEMVSQMEIEIQGIPQSIKPQYQTRIRTAKAELARYKKLSKDLHAQASRADLLARAGTPTSDEPYGPSSDRTRLLAGTALLEDGSQRLQESQRIALETEEQGADILRNLRGQRDQIEHARDTLRTADTSIDRASGTLKKMIRRMYQQRVVTGAIIVVLVLLILIILWAKFFR
;
A
#
# COMPACT_ATOMS: atom_id res chain seq x y z
N MET A 1 20.61 -2.14 20.61
CA MET A 1 19.17 -2.07 20.29
C MET A 1 18.93 -0.64 19.87
N ASP A 2 18.90 -0.42 18.57
CA ASP A 2 18.82 0.92 18.00
C ASP A 2 17.37 1.41 18.13
N ASN A 3 17.11 2.25 19.13
CA ASN A 3 15.82 2.91 19.38
C ASN A 3 15.57 4.02 18.35
N SER A 4 15.60 3.67 17.06
CA SER A 4 15.10 4.57 16.02
C SER A 4 13.57 4.47 16.03
N PRO A 5 12.82 5.57 16.10
CA PRO A 5 11.35 5.55 16.09
C PRO A 5 10.75 4.90 14.84
N THR A 6 11.57 4.68 13.80
CA THR A 6 11.19 3.94 12.59
C THR A 6 11.33 2.42 12.74
N ALA A 7 12.18 1.92 13.64
CA ALA A 7 12.45 0.48 13.77
C ALA A 7 11.23 -0.30 14.29
N LEU A 8 10.45 0.29 15.20
CA LEU A 8 9.18 -0.29 15.67
C LEU A 8 8.13 -0.35 14.56
N PHE A 9 8.02 0.73 13.79
CA PHE A 9 7.17 0.74 12.61
C PHE A 9 7.57 -0.37 11.63
N ASP A 10 8.85 -0.47 11.31
CA ASP A 10 9.35 -1.44 10.34
C ASP A 10 9.15 -2.89 10.84
N SER A 11 9.23 -3.15 12.15
CA SER A 11 8.89 -4.47 12.71
C SER A 11 7.39 -4.79 12.59
N TYR A 12 6.51 -3.84 12.90
CA TYR A 12 5.06 -4.05 12.74
C TYR A 12 4.66 -4.23 11.27
N GLU A 13 5.32 -3.51 10.35
CA GLU A 13 5.15 -3.69 8.91
C GLU A 13 5.58 -5.10 8.46
N GLN A 14 6.69 -5.60 8.99
CA GLN A 14 7.17 -6.95 8.69
C GLN A 14 6.22 -8.03 9.22
N ASP A 15 5.73 -7.88 10.46
CA ASP A 15 4.78 -8.82 11.07
C ASP A 15 3.44 -8.82 10.31
N PHE A 16 2.94 -7.64 9.93
CA PHE A 16 1.77 -7.50 9.06
C PHE A 16 1.93 -8.27 7.75
N HIS A 17 3.07 -8.13 7.06
CA HIS A 17 3.32 -8.86 5.80
C HIS A 17 3.37 -10.38 6.00
N GLN A 18 3.91 -10.87 7.13
CA GLN A 18 3.92 -12.30 7.43
C GLN A 18 2.50 -12.84 7.64
N ILE A 19 1.67 -12.10 8.39
CA ILE A 19 0.27 -12.48 8.62
C ILE A 19 -0.49 -12.51 7.28
N ILE A 20 -0.32 -11.50 6.43
CA ILE A 20 -0.95 -11.46 5.10
C ILE A 20 -0.48 -12.62 4.21
N ALA A 21 0.80 -13.00 4.27
CA ALA A 21 1.31 -14.16 3.54
C ALA A 21 0.67 -15.47 4.02
N SER A 22 0.53 -15.66 5.34
CA SER A 22 -0.18 -16.80 5.94
C SER A 22 -1.65 -16.85 5.49
N ILE A 23 -2.35 -15.72 5.54
CA ILE A 23 -3.75 -15.59 5.09
C ILE A 23 -3.86 -15.97 3.61
N ARG A 24 -2.95 -15.48 2.78
CA ARG A 24 -2.94 -15.77 1.33
C ARG A 24 -2.73 -17.27 1.08
N GLU A 25 -1.79 -17.91 1.75
CA GLU A 25 -1.53 -19.34 1.61
C GLU A 25 -2.76 -20.18 2.00
N LYS A 26 -3.43 -19.82 3.10
CA LYS A 26 -4.66 -20.48 3.56
C LYS A 26 -5.85 -20.25 2.62
N LEU A 27 -5.95 -19.08 2.01
CA LEU A 27 -7.04 -18.77 1.07
C LEU A 27 -6.84 -19.38 -0.31
N ASP A 28 -5.63 -19.29 -0.89
CA ASP A 28 -5.34 -19.71 -2.26
C ASP A 28 -4.94 -21.18 -2.36
N GLY A 29 -4.26 -21.72 -1.35
CA GLY A 29 -3.79 -23.11 -1.32
C GLY A 29 -4.85 -24.05 -0.73
N ASP A 30 -5.03 -23.99 0.59
CA ASP A 30 -5.81 -24.97 1.35
C ASP A 30 -7.35 -24.80 1.19
N GLY A 31 -7.81 -23.58 0.91
CA GLY A 31 -9.24 -23.23 0.83
C GLY A 31 -9.99 -23.80 -0.39
N LYS A 32 -9.29 -24.25 -1.44
CA LYS A 32 -9.90 -24.85 -2.64
C LYS A 32 -10.11 -26.37 -2.53
N GLU A 33 -9.29 -27.04 -1.74
CA GLU A 33 -9.30 -28.51 -1.62
C GLU A 33 -10.08 -29.01 -0.39
N GLN A 34 -10.22 -28.17 0.64
CA GLN A 34 -10.95 -28.53 1.86
C GLN A 34 -12.47 -28.45 1.67
N ARG A 35 -13.17 -29.57 1.94
CA ARG A 35 -14.63 -29.67 1.88
C ARG A 35 -15.26 -29.32 3.23
N GLY A 36 -16.31 -28.49 3.18
CA GLY A 36 -17.26 -28.26 4.28
C GLY A 36 -16.66 -27.74 5.58
N GLU A 37 -16.54 -28.61 6.58
CA GLU A 37 -16.19 -28.27 7.96
C GLU A 37 -14.73 -27.83 8.11
N GLN A 38 -13.81 -28.45 7.37
CA GLN A 38 -12.39 -28.06 7.34
C GLN A 38 -12.23 -26.64 6.77
N ARG A 39 -12.95 -26.32 5.69
CA ARG A 39 -12.96 -24.98 5.10
C ARG A 39 -13.51 -23.94 6.07
N LYS A 40 -14.55 -24.27 6.85
CA LYS A 40 -15.11 -23.37 7.87
C LYS A 40 -14.14 -23.12 9.02
N ALA A 41 -13.42 -24.15 9.47
CA ALA A 41 -12.37 -24.02 10.48
C ALA A 41 -11.19 -23.17 9.97
N ALA A 42 -10.78 -23.37 8.71
CA ALA A 42 -9.75 -22.56 8.06
C ALA A 42 -10.17 -21.09 7.93
N LEU A 43 -11.42 -20.82 7.52
CA LEU A 43 -11.92 -19.46 7.41
C LEU A 43 -11.99 -18.74 8.77
N ARG A 44 -12.40 -19.42 9.86
CA ARG A 44 -12.34 -18.85 11.22
C ARG A 44 -10.92 -18.52 11.67
N ARG A 45 -9.93 -19.34 11.30
CA ARG A 45 -8.52 -19.04 11.58
C ARG A 45 -8.06 -17.81 10.81
N VAL A 46 -8.49 -17.66 9.56
CA VAL A 46 -8.22 -16.48 8.74
C VAL A 46 -8.87 -15.24 9.33
N GLU A 47 -10.09 -15.31 9.87
CA GLU A 47 -10.73 -14.18 10.56
C GLU A 47 -9.88 -13.72 11.75
N MET A 48 -9.38 -14.64 12.56
CA MET A 48 -8.51 -14.32 13.70
C MET A 48 -7.19 -13.67 13.26
N GLU A 49 -6.56 -14.18 12.19
CA GLU A 49 -5.35 -13.57 11.61
C GLU A 49 -5.63 -12.20 10.97
N LEU A 50 -6.83 -11.99 10.40
CA LEU A 50 -7.22 -10.69 9.86
C LEU A 50 -7.43 -9.64 10.97
N ASP A 51 -7.88 -10.06 12.15
CA ASP A 51 -7.99 -9.19 13.31
C ASP A 51 -6.60 -8.85 13.88
N GLU A 52 -5.67 -9.81 13.92
CA GLU A 52 -4.27 -9.57 14.30
C GLU A 52 -3.56 -8.62 13.31
N ALA A 53 -3.80 -8.79 12.01
CA ALA A 53 -3.30 -7.86 10.99
C ALA A 53 -3.88 -6.44 11.16
N ASP A 54 -5.13 -6.31 11.61
CA ASP A 54 -5.76 -5.01 11.90
C ASP A 54 -5.09 -4.33 13.10
N GLU A 55 -4.77 -5.11 14.14
CA GLU A 55 -4.02 -4.63 15.29
C GLU A 55 -2.63 -4.11 14.88
N MET A 56 -1.89 -4.85 14.04
CA MET A 56 -0.59 -4.40 13.53
C MET A 56 -0.69 -3.08 12.75
N VAL A 57 -1.73 -2.92 11.93
CA VAL A 57 -1.98 -1.66 11.22
C VAL A 57 -2.30 -0.53 12.20
N SER A 58 -3.07 -0.78 13.25
CA SER A 58 -3.34 0.20 14.31
C SER A 58 -2.06 0.63 15.04
N GLN A 59 -1.17 -0.31 15.36
CA GLN A 59 0.12 0.01 15.98
C GLN A 59 1.01 0.85 15.05
N MET A 60 1.05 0.53 13.75
CA MET A 60 1.74 1.37 12.75
C MET A 60 1.20 2.81 12.71
N GLU A 61 -0.11 3.02 12.92
CA GLU A 61 -0.72 4.37 12.99
C GLU A 61 -0.39 5.13 14.27
N ILE A 62 -0.09 4.44 15.36
CA ILE A 62 0.37 5.05 16.61
C ILE A 62 1.83 5.48 16.45
N GLU A 63 2.68 4.57 15.96
CA GLU A 63 4.12 4.82 15.81
C GLU A 63 4.45 5.93 14.80
N ILE A 64 3.62 6.13 13.77
CA ILE A 64 3.83 7.23 12.80
C ILE A 64 3.76 8.63 13.44
N GLN A 65 3.23 8.76 14.66
CA GLN A 65 3.26 10.00 15.41
C GLN A 65 4.67 10.36 15.89
N GLY A 66 5.50 9.35 16.20
CA GLY A 66 6.90 9.51 16.62
C GLY A 66 7.90 9.72 15.48
N ILE A 67 7.46 9.56 14.22
CA ILE A 67 8.33 9.68 13.03
C ILE A 67 8.54 11.15 12.63
N PRO A 68 9.78 11.57 12.30
CA PRO A 68 10.08 12.92 11.80
C PRO A 68 9.26 13.31 10.57
N GLN A 69 8.80 14.56 10.52
CA GLN A 69 7.95 15.09 9.44
C GLN A 69 8.59 14.99 8.04
N SER A 70 9.92 14.97 7.96
CA SER A 70 10.67 14.84 6.70
C SER A 70 10.45 13.49 6.00
N ILE A 71 10.28 12.40 6.77
CA ILE A 71 10.11 11.04 6.24
C ILE A 71 8.69 10.52 6.42
N LYS A 72 7.89 11.15 7.28
CA LYS A 72 6.49 10.80 7.57
C LYS A 72 5.60 10.57 6.33
N PRO A 73 5.70 11.34 5.22
CA PRO A 73 4.87 11.10 4.03
C PRO A 73 5.10 9.72 3.39
N GLN A 74 6.34 9.20 3.45
CA GLN A 74 6.67 7.87 2.91
C GLN A 74 5.99 6.77 3.73
N TYR A 75 6.05 6.88 5.06
CA TYR A 75 5.42 5.97 5.99
C TYR A 75 3.88 6.03 5.93
N GLN A 76 3.29 7.21 5.74
CA GLN A 76 1.84 7.34 5.52
C GLN A 76 1.37 6.60 4.27
N THR A 77 2.19 6.62 3.21
CA THR A 77 1.87 5.90 1.97
C THR A 77 1.87 4.38 2.22
N ARG A 78 2.85 3.87 2.98
CA ARG A 78 2.91 2.45 3.38
C ARG A 78 1.70 2.02 4.19
N ILE A 79 1.29 2.80 5.20
CA ILE A 79 0.06 2.52 5.99
C ILE A 79 -1.17 2.46 5.08
N ARG A 80 -1.31 3.40 4.13
CA ARG A 80 -2.44 3.39 3.19
C ARG A 80 -2.46 2.13 2.33
N THR A 81 -1.30 1.68 1.87
CA THR A 81 -1.17 0.40 1.13
C THR A 81 -1.55 -0.79 2.00
N ALA A 82 -1.04 -0.87 3.23
CA ALA A 82 -1.38 -1.92 4.19
C ALA A 82 -2.89 -1.98 4.47
N LYS A 83 -3.53 -0.81 4.69
CA LYS A 83 -4.99 -0.70 4.86
C LYS A 83 -5.78 -1.19 3.65
N ALA A 84 -5.34 -0.82 2.44
CA ALA A 84 -6.00 -1.27 1.21
C ALA A 84 -5.89 -2.79 1.03
N GLU A 85 -4.73 -3.37 1.37
CA GLU A 85 -4.51 -4.80 1.32
C GLU A 85 -5.35 -5.56 2.36
N LEU A 86 -5.38 -5.09 3.61
CA LEU A 86 -6.23 -5.64 4.66
C LEU A 86 -7.72 -5.57 4.29
N ALA A 87 -8.19 -4.46 3.73
CA ALA A 87 -9.58 -4.34 3.25
C ALA A 87 -9.92 -5.34 2.15
N ARG A 88 -8.97 -5.59 1.22
CA ARG A 88 -9.13 -6.60 0.16
C ARG A 88 -9.28 -8.00 0.74
N TYR A 89 -8.43 -8.41 1.67
CA TYR A 89 -8.52 -9.75 2.27
C TYR A 89 -9.74 -9.90 3.21
N LYS A 90 -10.14 -8.84 3.93
CA LYS A 90 -11.40 -8.83 4.70
C LYS A 90 -12.62 -9.07 3.80
N LYS A 91 -12.67 -8.39 2.64
CA LYS A 91 -13.74 -8.61 1.64
C LYS A 91 -13.72 -10.04 1.10
N LEU A 92 -12.55 -10.53 0.72
CA LEU A 92 -12.38 -11.88 0.17
C LEU A 92 -12.77 -12.98 1.19
N SER A 93 -12.40 -12.83 2.46
CA SER A 93 -12.81 -13.75 3.53
C SER A 93 -14.33 -13.76 3.72
N LYS A 94 -14.95 -12.58 3.75
CA LYS A 94 -16.41 -12.44 3.86
C LYS A 94 -17.15 -13.11 2.69
N ASP A 95 -16.67 -12.93 1.46
CA ASP A 95 -17.24 -13.56 0.28
C ASP A 95 -17.13 -15.09 0.33
N LEU A 96 -15.99 -15.62 0.79
CA LEU A 96 -15.79 -17.06 0.97
C LEU A 96 -16.68 -17.63 2.09
N HIS A 97 -16.88 -16.89 3.18
CA HIS A 97 -17.83 -17.24 4.23
C HIS A 97 -19.28 -17.28 3.72
N ALA A 98 -19.68 -16.31 2.90
CA ALA A 98 -21.00 -16.28 2.27
C ALA A 98 -21.20 -17.46 1.29
N GLN A 99 -20.16 -17.83 0.53
CA GLN A 99 -20.20 -19.00 -0.34
C GLN A 99 -20.30 -20.31 0.44
N ALA A 100 -19.51 -20.46 1.51
CA ALA A 100 -19.52 -21.66 2.35
C ALA A 100 -20.87 -21.88 3.06
N SER A 101 -21.47 -20.81 3.59
CA SER A 101 -22.80 -20.87 4.21
C SER A 101 -23.91 -21.17 3.21
N ARG A 102 -23.83 -20.61 1.99
CA ARG A 102 -24.78 -20.92 0.90
C ARG A 102 -24.69 -22.38 0.43
N ALA A 103 -23.48 -22.94 0.34
CA ALA A 103 -23.29 -24.34 -0.03
C ALA A 103 -23.93 -25.29 1.00
N ASP A 104 -23.85 -24.96 2.29
CA ASP A 104 -24.48 -25.74 3.37
C ASP A 104 -26.02 -25.68 3.31
N LEU A 105 -26.59 -24.50 3.03
CA LEU A 105 -28.04 -24.35 2.84
C LEU A 105 -28.56 -25.11 1.61
N LEU A 106 -27.82 -25.11 0.50
CA LEU A 106 -28.17 -25.86 -0.70
C LEU A 106 -28.01 -27.38 -0.51
N ALA A 107 -26.98 -27.81 0.23
CA ALA A 107 -26.81 -29.22 0.60
C ALA A 107 -27.96 -29.70 1.50
N ARG A 108 -28.48 -28.83 2.38
CA ARG A 108 -29.63 -29.15 3.25
C ARG A 108 -30.98 -29.09 2.55
N ALA A 109 -31.11 -28.27 1.50
CA ALA A 109 -32.29 -28.20 0.64
C ALA A 109 -32.38 -29.35 -0.40
N GLY A 110 -31.30 -30.11 -0.57
CA GLY A 110 -31.15 -31.18 -1.54
C GLY A 110 -31.64 -32.58 -1.11
N THR A 111 -32.34 -32.72 0.03
CA THR A 111 -32.93 -34.00 0.44
C THR A 111 -34.44 -33.99 0.20
N PRO A 112 -34.93 -34.23 -1.03
CA PRO A 112 -36.34 -34.51 -1.25
C PRO A 112 -36.61 -35.91 -0.69
N THR A 113 -37.26 -35.98 0.48
CA THR A 113 -37.94 -37.22 0.89
C THR A 113 -39.00 -37.49 -0.16
N SER A 114 -38.70 -38.44 -1.03
CA SER A 114 -39.53 -38.84 -2.15
C SER A 114 -40.55 -39.83 -1.63
N ASP A 115 -41.78 -39.38 -1.36
CA ASP A 115 -42.96 -40.24 -1.47
C ASP A 115 -44.21 -39.39 -1.73
N GLU A 116 -45.17 -39.93 -2.47
CA GLU A 116 -46.46 -39.37 -2.90
C GLU A 116 -46.49 -38.41 -4.14
N PRO A 117 -46.71 -38.93 -5.37
CA PRO A 117 -46.81 -38.11 -6.59
C PRO A 117 -48.21 -37.57 -6.94
N TYR A 118 -49.29 -37.92 -6.23
CA TYR A 118 -50.65 -37.53 -6.64
C TYR A 118 -51.54 -37.18 -5.43
N GLY A 119 -51.62 -35.90 -5.10
CA GLY A 119 -52.65 -35.37 -4.19
C GLY A 119 -52.98 -33.91 -4.53
N PRO A 120 -54.24 -33.45 -4.39
CA PRO A 120 -54.69 -32.09 -4.72
C PRO A 120 -54.00 -30.98 -3.88
N SER A 121 -53.20 -31.36 -2.88
CA SER A 121 -52.30 -30.50 -2.11
C SER A 121 -51.06 -30.06 -2.92
N SER A 122 -50.69 -30.81 -3.96
CA SER A 122 -49.47 -30.62 -4.75
C SER A 122 -49.49 -29.30 -5.53
N ASP A 123 -50.63 -28.93 -6.12
CA ASP A 123 -50.74 -27.70 -6.91
C ASP A 123 -50.64 -26.44 -6.03
N ARG A 124 -51.24 -26.44 -4.84
CA ARG A 124 -51.14 -25.32 -3.89
C ARG A 124 -49.73 -25.18 -3.34
N THR A 125 -49.08 -26.29 -3.00
CA THR A 125 -47.68 -26.31 -2.56
C THR A 125 -46.74 -25.84 -3.67
N ARG A 126 -47.01 -26.21 -4.93
CA ARG A 126 -46.23 -25.79 -6.10
C ARG A 126 -46.43 -24.31 -6.43
N LEU A 127 -47.64 -23.78 -6.28
CA LEU A 127 -47.92 -22.35 -6.44
C LEU A 127 -47.26 -21.54 -5.31
N LEU A 128 -47.36 -22.00 -4.05
CA LEU A 128 -46.69 -21.36 -2.90
C LEU A 128 -45.16 -21.39 -3.05
N ALA A 129 -44.60 -22.50 -3.54
CA ALA A 129 -43.18 -22.61 -3.84
C ALA A 129 -42.79 -21.69 -5.00
N GLY A 130 -43.64 -21.56 -6.03
CA GLY A 130 -43.46 -20.61 -7.13
C GLY A 130 -43.50 -19.15 -6.68
N THR A 131 -44.42 -18.78 -5.79
CA THR A 131 -44.47 -17.42 -5.22
C THR A 131 -43.30 -17.13 -4.31
N ALA A 132 -42.87 -18.08 -3.47
CA ALA A 132 -41.70 -17.92 -2.62
C ALA A 132 -40.40 -17.78 -3.46
N LEU A 133 -40.30 -18.53 -4.57
CA LEU A 133 -39.17 -18.42 -5.50
C LEU A 133 -39.15 -17.06 -6.22
N LEU A 134 -40.31 -16.54 -6.61
CA LEU A 134 -40.43 -15.22 -7.23
C LEU A 134 -40.10 -14.10 -6.25
N GLU A 135 -40.55 -14.21 -5.00
CA GLU A 135 -40.26 -13.25 -3.94
C GLU A 135 -38.76 -13.21 -3.63
N ASP A 136 -38.12 -14.38 -3.45
CA ASP A 136 -36.66 -14.51 -3.30
C ASP A 136 -35.91 -13.96 -4.52
N GLY A 137 -36.40 -14.27 -5.74
CA GLY A 137 -35.85 -13.71 -6.97
C GLY A 137 -35.92 -12.18 -7.03
N SER A 138 -37.03 -11.59 -6.58
CA SER A 138 -37.21 -10.15 -6.53
C SER A 138 -36.31 -9.49 -5.49
N GLN A 139 -36.17 -10.11 -4.32
CA GLN A 139 -35.30 -9.65 -3.24
C GLN A 139 -33.84 -9.70 -3.67
N ARG A 140 -33.42 -10.76 -4.35
CA ARG A 140 -32.07 -10.91 -4.92
C ARG A 140 -31.79 -9.91 -6.04
N LEU A 141 -32.79 -9.55 -6.85
CA LEU A 141 -32.66 -8.49 -7.85
C LEU A 141 -32.48 -7.12 -7.20
N GLN A 142 -33.26 -6.80 -6.17
CA GLN A 142 -33.09 -5.57 -5.39
C GLN A 142 -31.72 -5.49 -4.72
N GLU A 143 -31.26 -6.60 -4.14
CA GLU A 143 -29.93 -6.68 -3.51
C GLU A 143 -28.82 -6.54 -4.56
N SER A 144 -28.95 -7.18 -5.72
CA SER A 144 -27.99 -7.04 -6.82
C SER A 144 -27.93 -5.61 -7.36
N GLN A 145 -29.09 -4.95 -7.48
CA GLN A 145 -29.16 -3.54 -7.89
C GLN A 145 -28.48 -2.64 -6.86
N ARG A 146 -28.71 -2.88 -5.56
CA ARG A 146 -28.03 -2.13 -4.49
C ARG A 146 -26.52 -2.31 -4.55
N ILE A 147 -26.04 -3.54 -4.69
CA ILE A 147 -24.60 -3.84 -4.80
C ILE A 147 -24.00 -3.21 -6.06
N ALA A 148 -24.74 -3.21 -7.19
CA ALA A 148 -24.31 -2.58 -8.41
C ALA A 148 -24.15 -1.06 -8.26
N LEU A 149 -25.10 -0.39 -7.60
CA LEU A 149 -25.03 1.04 -7.30
C LEU A 149 -23.88 1.37 -6.35
N GLU A 150 -23.68 0.57 -5.30
CA GLU A 150 -22.53 0.72 -4.38
C GLU A 150 -21.19 0.52 -5.11
N THR A 151 -21.15 -0.40 -6.07
CA THR A 151 -19.95 -0.64 -6.89
C THR A 151 -19.71 0.52 -7.86
N GLU A 152 -20.76 1.12 -8.43
CA GLU A 152 -20.66 2.32 -9.27
C GLU A 152 -20.12 3.52 -8.48
N GLU A 153 -20.65 3.74 -7.27
CA GLU A 153 -20.19 4.80 -6.37
C GLU A 153 -18.71 4.59 -6.00
N GLN A 154 -18.34 3.36 -5.60
CA GLN A 154 -16.95 3.04 -5.30
C GLN A 154 -16.04 3.20 -6.52
N GLY A 155 -16.51 2.85 -7.71
CA GLY A 155 -15.81 3.09 -8.98
C GLY A 155 -15.60 4.59 -9.26
N ALA A 156 -16.61 5.41 -9.02
CA ALA A 156 -16.54 6.86 -9.18
C ALA A 156 -15.53 7.50 -8.22
N ASP A 157 -15.48 7.03 -6.98
CA ASP A 157 -14.50 7.50 -5.99
C ASP A 157 -13.07 7.04 -6.32
N ILE A 158 -12.89 5.84 -6.86
CA ILE A 158 -11.59 5.40 -7.39
C ILE A 158 -11.13 6.34 -8.51
N LEU A 159 -12.01 6.69 -9.45
CA LEU A 159 -11.67 7.62 -10.54
C LEU A 159 -11.33 9.02 -10.03
N ARG A 160 -12.03 9.53 -9.02
CA ARG A 160 -11.68 10.80 -8.36
C ARG A 160 -10.31 10.74 -7.70
N ASN A 161 -10.03 9.66 -6.98
CA ASN A 161 -8.73 9.47 -6.32
C ASN A 161 -7.58 9.34 -7.32
N LEU A 162 -7.77 8.59 -8.41
CA LEU A 162 -6.79 8.47 -9.48
C LEU A 162 -6.49 9.81 -10.14
N ARG A 163 -7.52 10.65 -10.34
CA ARG A 163 -7.32 12.02 -10.82
C ARG A 163 -6.50 12.86 -9.85
N GLY A 164 -6.82 12.83 -8.55
CA GLY A 164 -6.04 13.53 -7.54
C GLY A 164 -4.59 13.03 -7.45
N GLN A 165 -4.37 11.72 -7.57
CA GLN A 165 -3.03 11.13 -7.62
C GLN A 165 -2.26 11.57 -8.86
N ARG A 166 -2.91 11.64 -10.03
CA ARG A 166 -2.30 12.15 -11.26
C ARG A 166 -1.84 13.60 -11.07
N ASP A 167 -2.69 14.45 -10.51
CA ASP A 167 -2.35 15.86 -10.26
C ASP A 167 -1.16 15.97 -9.28
N GLN A 168 -1.13 15.12 -8.24
CA GLN A 168 -0.01 15.06 -7.30
C GLN A 168 1.31 14.61 -7.96
N ILE A 169 1.26 13.61 -8.85
CA ILE A 169 2.43 13.15 -9.60
C ILE A 169 2.92 14.25 -10.56
N GLU A 170 2.00 14.97 -11.21
CA GLU A 170 2.34 16.06 -12.11
C GLU A 170 3.03 17.21 -11.35
N HIS A 171 2.48 17.61 -10.20
CA HIS A 171 3.11 18.61 -9.32
C HIS A 171 4.47 18.17 -8.79
N ALA A 172 4.61 16.90 -8.38
CA ALA A 172 5.90 16.36 -7.93
C ALA A 172 6.94 16.40 -9.06
N ARG A 173 6.53 16.05 -10.28
CA ARG A 173 7.40 16.08 -11.46
C ARG A 173 7.82 17.50 -11.84
N ASP A 174 6.91 18.46 -11.77
CA ASP A 174 7.21 19.86 -12.07
C ASP A 174 8.12 20.50 -11.01
N THR A 175 7.88 20.17 -9.73
CA THR A 175 8.76 20.55 -8.61
C THR A 175 10.16 19.97 -8.78
N LEU A 176 10.27 18.67 -9.15
CA LEU A 176 11.55 18.03 -9.43
C LEU A 176 12.28 18.70 -10.60
N ARG A 177 11.57 19.01 -11.69
CA ARG A 177 12.16 19.70 -12.84
C ARG A 177 12.65 21.10 -12.47
N THR A 178 11.89 21.82 -11.66
CA THR A 178 12.29 23.14 -11.15
C THR A 178 13.53 23.02 -10.25
N ALA A 179 13.56 22.03 -9.36
CA ALA A 179 14.70 21.75 -8.51
C ALA A 179 15.96 21.41 -9.34
N ASP A 180 15.83 20.59 -10.37
CA ASP A 180 16.93 20.22 -11.28
C ASP A 180 17.51 21.45 -11.98
N THR A 181 16.66 22.36 -12.49
CA THR A 181 17.14 23.62 -13.08
C THR A 181 17.81 24.55 -12.07
N SER A 182 17.40 24.50 -10.80
CA SER A 182 18.04 25.27 -9.72
C SER A 182 19.40 24.68 -9.33
N ILE A 183 19.54 23.35 -9.37
CA ILE A 183 20.78 22.62 -9.15
C ILE A 183 21.77 22.92 -10.29
N ASP A 184 21.33 22.92 -11.54
CA ASP A 184 22.17 23.27 -12.68
C ASP A 184 22.73 24.70 -12.58
N ARG A 185 21.89 25.66 -12.18
CA ARG A 185 22.33 27.05 -11.93
C ARG A 185 23.33 27.13 -10.78
N ALA A 186 23.06 26.44 -9.67
CA ALA A 186 23.95 26.41 -8.51
C ALA A 186 25.30 25.73 -8.83
N SER A 187 25.29 24.66 -9.62
CA SER A 187 26.50 23.98 -10.11
C SER A 187 27.32 24.89 -11.01
N GLY A 188 26.68 25.65 -11.90
CA GLY A 188 27.32 26.64 -12.75
C GLY A 188 28.00 27.76 -11.97
N THR A 189 27.33 28.32 -10.94
CA THR A 189 27.93 29.36 -10.09
C THR A 189 29.06 28.82 -9.24
N LEU A 190 28.91 27.62 -8.66
CA LEU A 190 29.96 26.95 -7.89
C LEU A 190 31.20 26.68 -8.75
N LYS A 191 31.04 26.19 -9.99
CA LYS A 191 32.14 25.97 -10.94
C LYS A 191 32.89 27.27 -11.25
N LYS A 192 32.18 28.39 -11.38
CA LYS A 192 32.78 29.73 -11.58
C LYS A 192 33.57 30.19 -10.34
N MET A 193 33.04 29.96 -9.14
CA MET A 193 33.75 30.23 -7.89
C MET A 193 35.02 29.38 -7.75
N ILE A 194 34.94 28.08 -8.02
CA ILE A 194 36.09 27.16 -7.95
C ILE A 194 37.20 27.62 -8.92
N ARG A 195 36.85 28.00 -10.15
CA ARG A 195 37.83 28.49 -11.12
C ARG A 195 38.51 29.79 -10.65
N ARG A 196 37.73 30.74 -10.10
CA ARG A 196 38.27 31.99 -9.52
C ARG A 196 39.20 31.70 -8.34
N MET A 197 38.83 30.77 -7.47
CA MET A 197 39.64 30.36 -6.32
C MET A 197 40.99 29.78 -6.77
N TYR A 198 41.00 28.91 -7.79
CA TYR A 198 42.26 28.38 -8.35
C TYR A 198 43.13 29.49 -8.96
N GLN A 199 42.54 30.42 -9.72
CA GLN A 199 43.26 31.57 -10.27
C GLN A 199 43.90 32.41 -9.16
N GLN A 200 43.16 32.71 -8.09
CA GLN A 200 43.69 33.44 -6.94
C GLN A 200 44.84 32.69 -6.26
N ARG A 201 44.73 31.38 -6.06
CA ARG A 201 45.81 30.57 -5.47
C ARG A 201 47.08 30.60 -6.32
N VAL A 202 46.95 30.50 -7.66
CA VAL A 202 48.10 30.56 -8.58
C VAL A 202 48.76 31.94 -8.56
N VAL A 203 47.97 33.02 -8.58
CA VAL A 203 48.50 34.39 -8.52
C VAL A 203 49.27 34.63 -7.22
N THR A 204 48.71 34.22 -6.08
CA THR A 204 49.41 34.35 -4.79
C THR A 204 50.70 33.54 -4.76
N GLY A 205 50.70 32.31 -5.29
CA GLY A 205 51.91 31.49 -5.41
C GLY A 205 52.99 32.14 -6.27
N ALA A 206 52.62 32.72 -7.41
CA ALA A 206 53.55 33.41 -8.31
C ALA A 206 54.20 34.62 -7.63
N ILE A 207 53.44 35.42 -6.87
CA ILE A 207 53.98 36.57 -6.11
C ILE A 207 55.01 36.11 -5.08
N ILE A 208 54.73 35.03 -4.34
CA ILE A 208 55.65 34.47 -3.35
C ILE A 208 56.96 34.01 -4.02
N VAL A 209 56.86 33.31 -5.16
CA VAL A 209 58.04 32.84 -5.91
C VAL A 209 58.91 34.01 -6.38
N VAL A 210 58.29 35.07 -6.91
CA VAL A 210 59.01 36.27 -7.35
C VAL A 210 59.72 36.96 -6.18
N LEU A 211 59.07 37.07 -5.02
CA LEU A 211 59.68 37.64 -3.81
C LEU A 211 60.88 36.82 -3.34
N VAL A 212 60.77 35.49 -3.30
CA VAL A 212 61.87 34.60 -2.92
C VAL A 212 63.05 34.74 -3.91
N LEU A 213 62.79 34.77 -5.21
CA LEU A 213 63.83 34.99 -6.23
C LEU A 213 64.55 36.33 -6.03
N LEU A 214 63.82 37.41 -5.78
CA LEU A 214 64.41 38.73 -5.51
C LEU A 214 65.32 38.69 -4.27
N ILE A 215 64.89 38.05 -3.19
CA ILE A 215 65.70 37.89 -1.97
C ILE A 215 66.98 37.09 -2.28
N LEU A 216 66.87 35.98 -3.00
CA LEU A 216 68.03 35.16 -3.39
C LEU A 216 69.03 35.95 -4.25
N ILE A 217 68.54 36.74 -5.22
CA ILE A 217 69.38 37.58 -6.06
C ILE A 217 70.13 38.62 -5.22
N ILE A 218 69.45 39.28 -4.26
CA ILE A 218 70.07 40.27 -3.37
C ILE A 218 71.13 39.60 -2.49
N LEU A 219 70.84 38.43 -1.91
CA LEU A 219 71.78 37.69 -1.08
C LEU A 219 73.02 37.26 -1.89
N TRP A 220 72.82 36.77 -3.11
CA TRP A 220 73.92 36.41 -4.00
C TRP A 220 74.78 37.62 -4.35
N ALA A 221 74.16 38.75 -4.75
CA ALA A 221 74.86 39.98 -5.07
C ALA A 221 75.62 40.58 -3.87
N LYS A 222 75.11 40.41 -2.63
CA LYS A 222 75.78 40.84 -1.39
C LYS A 222 76.89 39.89 -0.96
N PHE A 223 76.77 38.59 -1.22
CA PHE A 223 77.78 37.61 -0.81
C PHE A 223 78.96 37.56 -1.78
N PHE A 224 78.71 37.82 -3.08
CA PHE A 224 79.74 37.81 -4.12
C PHE A 224 80.45 39.16 -4.32
N ARG A 225 80.01 40.22 -3.63
CA ARG A 225 80.59 41.57 -3.67
C ARG A 225 81.10 41.97 -2.30
#